data_AF-A0A6A4R0F8-F1
#
_entry.id   AF-A0A6A4R0F8-F1
#
_cell.length_a   1.000
_cell.length_b   1.000
_cell.length_c   1.000
_cell.angle_alpha   90.00
_cell.angle_beta   90.00
_cell.angle_gamma   90.00
#
_symmetry.space_group_name_H-M   'P 1'
#
loop_
_entity.id
_entity.type
_entity.pdbx_description
1 polymer ?
#
loop_
_entity_poly.entity_id
_entity_poly.type
_entity_poly.pdbx_seq_one_letter_code
_entity_poly.pdbx_strand_id
1 'polypeptide(L)' 'MHRRTKHIDVRYHYLRDLSNQGVVKLIFCGTQEQLADIMTKPMKLDQFENLRRLLGVQPLED' A
#
# COMPACT_ATOMS: atom_id res chain seq x y z
N MET A 1 -12.44 -6.25 22.84
CA MET A 1 -11.27 -6.97 22.28
C MET A 1 -11.65 -7.96 21.17
N HIS A 2 -12.78 -8.66 21.27
CA HIS A 2 -13.15 -9.78 20.39
C HIS A 2 -13.34 -9.45 18.89
N ARG A 3 -13.94 -8.29 18.54
CA ARG A 3 -14.20 -7.90 17.13
C ARG A 3 -12.94 -7.56 16.35
N ARG A 4 -11.93 -6.97 17.00
CA ARG A 4 -10.66 -6.60 16.36
C ARG A 4 -9.79 -7.84 16.08
N THR A 5 -9.76 -8.83 16.96
CA THR A 5 -9.05 -10.08 16.65
C THR A 5 -9.71 -10.79 15.48
N LYS A 6 -11.05 -10.93 15.51
CA LYS A 6 -11.81 -11.56 14.43
C LYS A 6 -11.60 -10.91 13.05
N HIS A 7 -11.53 -9.58 12.96
CA HIS A 7 -11.32 -8.93 11.65
C HIS A 7 -9.92 -9.20 11.07
N ILE A 8 -8.92 -9.35 11.92
CA ILE A 8 -7.54 -9.68 11.50
C ILE A 8 -7.52 -11.11 10.99
N ASP A 9 -8.04 -12.05 11.78
CA ASP A 9 -8.03 -13.47 11.45
C ASP A 9 -8.71 -13.73 10.09
N VAL A 10 -9.91 -13.16 9.88
CA VAL A 10 -10.65 -13.31 8.63
C VAL A 10 -9.87 -12.75 7.43
N ARG A 11 -9.31 -11.54 7.54
CA ARG A 11 -8.53 -10.93 6.44
C ARG A 11 -7.25 -11.70 6.14
N TYR A 12 -6.60 -12.21 7.18
CA TYR A 12 -5.37 -12.96 7.07
C TYR A 12 -5.58 -14.28 6.32
N HIS A 13 -6.56 -15.07 6.73
CA HIS A 13 -6.87 -16.34 6.05
C HIS A 13 -7.27 -16.11 4.60
N TYR A 14 -8.10 -15.11 4.33
CA TYR A 14 -8.50 -14.76 2.97
C TYR A 14 -7.31 -14.37 2.06
N LEU A 15 -6.42 -13.49 2.53
CA LEU A 15 -5.22 -13.10 1.78
C LEU A 15 -4.26 -14.27 1.56
N ARG A 16 -4.09 -15.13 2.57
CA ARG A 16 -3.27 -16.34 2.47
C ARG A 16 -3.81 -17.30 1.42
N ASP A 17 -5.13 -17.51 1.38
CA ASP A 17 -5.75 -18.41 0.41
C ASP A 17 -5.59 -17.88 -1.02
N LEU A 18 -5.81 -16.58 -1.26
CA LEU A 18 -5.56 -15.95 -2.56
C LEU A 18 -4.09 -16.07 -2.98
N SER A 19 -3.16 -15.94 -2.03
CA SER A 19 -1.73 -16.10 -2.30
C SER A 19 -1.37 -17.54 -2.63
N ASN A 20 -1.92 -18.53 -1.91
CA ASN A 20 -1.70 -19.95 -2.15
C ASN A 20 -2.28 -20.40 -3.50
N GLN A 21 -3.40 -19.83 -3.91
CA GLN A 21 -4.02 -20.07 -5.21
C GLN A 21 -3.28 -19.36 -6.36
N GLY A 22 -2.29 -18.52 -6.06
CA GLY A 22 -1.55 -17.74 -7.06
C GLY A 22 -2.34 -16.58 -7.66
N VAL A 23 -3.51 -16.25 -7.11
CA VAL A 23 -4.36 -15.12 -7.56
C VAL A 23 -3.68 -13.80 -7.25
N VAL A 24 -2.98 -13.72 -6.12
CA VAL A 24 -2.20 -12.55 -5.72
C VAL A 24 -0.79 -12.96 -5.33
N LYS A 25 0.18 -12.09 -5.56
CA LYS A 25 1.55 -12.24 -5.05
C LYS A 25 1.81 -11.13 -4.03
N LEU A 26 2.10 -11.52 -2.80
CA LEU A 26 2.51 -10.58 -1.77
C LEU A 26 3.99 -10.23 -1.98
N ILE A 27 4.28 -8.94 -2.12
CA ILE A 27 5.63 -8.40 -2.27
C ILE A 27 5.83 -7.37 -1.16
N PHE A 28 6.96 -7.46 -0.47
CA PHE A 28 7.33 -6.44 0.50
C PHE A 28 7.60 -5.12 -0.22
N CYS A 29 6.97 -4.04 0.26
CA CYS A 29 7.19 -2.69 -0.21
C CYS A 29 7.63 -1.85 0.98
N GLY A 30 8.79 -1.19 0.86
CA GLY A 30 9.24 -0.27 1.90
C GLY A 30 8.33 0.95 2.00
N THR A 31 8.24 1.57 3.18
CA THR A 31 7.42 2.79 3.39
C THR A 31 7.75 3.91 2.40
N GLN A 32 9.03 4.03 2.03
CA GLN A 32 9.51 5.05 1.11
C GLN A 32 9.05 4.83 -0.34
N GLU A 33 8.67 3.59 -0.68
CA GLU A 33 8.31 3.14 -2.03
C GLU A 33 6.80 2.83 -2.14
N GLN A 34 6.08 2.88 -1.01
CA GLN A 34 4.66 2.53 -0.96
C GLN A 34 3.81 3.65 -1.56
N LEU A 35 3.68 3.64 -2.90
CA LEU A 35 2.93 4.62 -3.68
C LEU A 35 1.52 4.89 -3.15
N ALA A 36 0.82 3.87 -2.64
CA ALA A 36 -0.53 4.01 -2.07
C ALA A 36 -0.60 4.99 -0.88
N ASP A 37 0.51 5.25 -0.19
CA ASP A 37 0.55 6.15 0.96
C ASP A 37 0.20 7.59 0.57
N ILE A 38 0.48 8.00 -0.68
CA ILE A 38 0.17 9.35 -1.17
C ILE A 38 -1.34 9.67 -1.11
N MET A 39 -2.20 8.66 -1.22
CA MET A 39 -3.66 8.81 -1.23
C MET A 39 -4.31 8.46 0.11
N THR A 40 -3.57 7.85 1.04
CA THR A 40 -4.16 7.22 2.24
C THR A 40 -3.63 7.78 3.56
N LYS A 41 -2.54 8.57 3.53
CA LYS A 41 -1.89 9.08 4.74
C LYS A 41 -1.55 10.57 4.61
N PRO A 42 -1.66 11.35 5.70
CA PRO A 42 -0.92 12.60 5.80
C PRO A 42 0.58 12.29 5.92
N MET A 43 1.41 13.00 5.15
CA MET A 43 2.86 12.77 5.11
C MET A 43 3.63 14.08 4.94
N LYS A 44 4.93 14.03 5.17
CA LYS A 44 5.84 15.16 4.97
C LYS A 44 6.03 15.43 3.47
N LEU A 45 6.39 16.68 3.16
CA LEU A 45 6.54 17.15 1.78
C LEU A 45 7.60 16.37 0.99
N ASP A 46 8.74 16.07 1.61
CA ASP A 46 9.82 15.27 1.02
C ASP A 46 9.32 13.88 0.59
N GLN A 47 8.55 13.21 1.45
CA GLN A 47 7.94 11.93 1.11
C GLN A 47 6.93 12.06 -0.03
N PHE A 48 6.10 13.09 0.02
CA PHE A 48 5.09 13.35 -1.00
C PHE A 48 5.73 13.59 -2.36
N GLU A 49 6.78 14.41 -2.44
CA GLU A 49 7.49 14.69 -3.70
C GLU A 49 8.15 13.44 -4.28
N ASN A 50 8.77 12.63 -3.43
CA ASN A 50 9.34 11.34 -3.84
C ASN A 50 8.27 10.40 -4.42
N LEU A 51 7.15 10.21 -3.72
CA LEU A 51 6.07 9.35 -4.19
C LEU A 51 5.36 9.93 -5.42
N ARG A 52 5.17 11.26 -5.50
CA ARG A 52 4.60 11.95 -6.67
C ARG A 52 5.46 11.70 -7.92
N ARG A 53 6.78 11.77 -7.78
CA ARG A 53 7.73 11.47 -8.86
C ARG A 53 7.65 10.00 -9.27
N LEU A 54 7.60 9.07 -8.32
CA LEU A 54 7.43 7.64 -8.59
C LEU A 54 6.09 7.33 -9.28
N LEU A 55 5.04 8.09 -8.98
CA LEU A 55 3.73 7.99 -9.61
C LEU A 55 3.70 8.54 -11.06
N GLY A 56 4.77 9.21 -11.50
CA GLY A 56 4.85 9.83 -12.82
C GLY A 56 4.10 11.14 -12.94
N VAL A 57 3.63 11.73 -11.84
CA VAL A 57 2.96 13.03 -11.86
C VAL A 57 4.02 14.11 -11.98
N GLN A 58 4.12 14.74 -13.15
CA GLN A 58 5.07 15.80 -13.45
C GLN A 58 4.36 17.08 -13.88
N PRO A 59 5.00 18.26 -13.74
CA PRO A 59 4.52 19.47 -14.38
C PRO A 59 4.43 19.25 -15.89
N LEU A 60 3.43 19.88 -16.52
CA LEU A 60 3.38 19.96 -17.98
C LEU A 60 4.52 20.88 -18.45
N GLU A 61 5.26 20.43 -19.46
CA GLU A 61 6.18 21.29 -20.20
C GLU A 61 5.36 22.17 -21.15
N ASP A 62 5.69 23.46 -21.22
CA ASP A 62 5.06 24.43 -22.13
C ASP A 62 5.48 24.22 -23.59
#